data_AF-A0A7J2KAT3-F1
#
_entry.id   AF-A0A7J2KAT3-F1
#
_cell.length_a   1.000
_cell.length_b   1.000
_cell.length_c   1.000
_cell.angle_alpha   90.00
_cell.angle_beta   90.00
_cell.angle_gamma   90.00
#
_symmetry.space_group_name_H-M   'P 1'
#
loop_
_entity.id
_entity.type
_entity.pdbx_description
1 polymer ?
#
loop_
_entity_poly.entity_id
_entity_poly.type
_entity_poly.pdbx_seq_one_letter_code
_entity_poly.pdbx_strand_id
1 'polypeptide(L)'
;MAEEYYSPDDIRKASIAEMNLIEMLKSITRTVEDTFIEVNDIVLSFLGGKLETVKTRYVKARHMKNQTEELKDKAMEYLVRVSTSLLYKDVYRIVLTDLDRIAQNLDAVAYRLYLLADRGYTLKG
;
A
#
# COMPACT_ATOMS: atom_id res chain seq x y z
N MET A 1 -10.75 39.76 16.05
CA MET A 1 -10.69 38.44 15.41
C MET A 1 -10.46 38.70 13.95
N ALA A 2 -9.26 38.43 13.45
CA ALA A 2 -8.96 38.58 12.03
C ALA A 2 -9.56 37.36 11.31
N GLU A 3 -10.54 37.58 10.45
CA GLU A 3 -10.96 36.59 9.48
C GLU A 3 -9.74 36.27 8.60
N GLU A 4 -9.23 35.04 8.69
CA GLU A 4 -8.24 34.52 7.73
C GLU A 4 -8.91 34.45 6.35
N TYR A 5 -8.78 35.54 5.60
CA TYR A 5 -9.22 35.60 4.22
C TYR A 5 -8.24 34.79 3.37
N TYR A 6 -8.61 33.56 3.01
CA TYR A 6 -7.86 32.78 2.04
C TYR A 6 -7.84 33.52 0.70
N SER A 7 -6.64 33.83 0.18
CA SER A 7 -6.51 34.38 -1.16
C SER A 7 -6.99 33.33 -2.19
N PRO A 8 -7.58 33.73 -3.33
CA PRO A 8 -7.83 32.81 -4.45
C PRO A 8 -6.60 31.97 -4.84
N ASP A 9 -5.39 32.47 -4.62
CA ASP A 9 -4.15 31.75 -4.87
C ASP A 9 -3.87 30.64 -3.85
N ASP A 10 -4.29 30.80 -2.59
CA ASP A 10 -4.14 29.78 -1.55
C ASP A 10 -5.12 28.62 -1.79
N ILE A 11 -6.34 28.93 -2.25
CA ILE A 11 -7.33 27.93 -2.67
C ILE A 11 -6.78 27.11 -3.86
N ARG A 12 -6.19 27.76 -4.86
CA ARG A 12 -5.58 27.07 -6.01
C ARG A 12 -4.44 26.15 -5.58
N LYS A 13 -3.55 26.60 -4.70
CA LYS A 13 -2.44 25.78 -4.18
C LYS A 13 -2.97 24.57 -3.41
N ALA A 14 -3.99 24.75 -2.58
CA ALA A 14 -4.66 23.66 -1.88
C ALA A 14 -5.25 22.62 -2.85
N SER A 15 -5.97 23.06 -3.89
CA SER A 15 -6.54 22.15 -4.90
C SER A 15 -5.48 21.36 -5.67
N ILE A 16 -4.36 21.99 -6.04
CA ILE A 16 -3.24 21.31 -6.72
C ILE A 16 -2.61 20.27 -5.77
N ALA A 17 -2.42 20.62 -4.50
CA ALA A 17 -1.89 19.73 -3.50
C ALA A 17 -2.80 18.50 -3.27
N GLU A 18 -4.12 18.71 -3.17
CA GLU A 18 -5.10 17.63 -3.04
C GLU A 18 -5.09 16.71 -4.27
N MET A 19 -5.06 17.29 -5.48
CA MET A 19 -5.04 16.49 -6.71
C MET A 19 -3.80 15.59 -6.79
N ASN A 20 -2.63 16.12 -6.43
CA ASN A 20 -1.40 15.32 -6.37
C ASN A 20 -1.49 14.20 -5.32
N LEU A 21 -2.00 14.49 -4.11
CA LEU A 21 -2.20 13.46 -3.08
C LEU A 21 -3.15 12.35 -3.54
N ILE A 22 -4.23 12.71 -4.23
CA ILE A 22 -5.18 11.74 -4.79
C ILE A 22 -4.49 10.83 -5.81
N GLU A 23 -3.64 11.37 -6.70
CA GLU A 23 -2.90 10.55 -7.65
C GLU A 23 -1.88 9.62 -6.97
N MET A 24 -1.19 10.10 -5.93
CA MET A 24 -0.30 9.26 -5.12
C MET A 24 -1.08 8.14 -4.42
N LEU A 25 -2.24 8.45 -3.85
CA LEU A 25 -3.13 7.45 -3.24
C LEU A 25 -3.62 6.41 -4.24
N LYS A 26 -4.02 6.82 -5.46
CA LYS A 26 -4.39 5.89 -6.52
C LYS A 26 -3.25 4.96 -6.88
N SER A 27 -2.02 5.48 -6.97
CA SER A 27 -0.84 4.67 -7.25
C SER A 27 -0.61 3.62 -6.16
N ILE A 28 -0.66 4.02 -4.88
CA ILE A 28 -0.49 3.11 -3.75
C ILE A 28 -1.59 2.05 -3.75
N THR A 29 -2.84 2.45 -3.95
CA THR A 29 -4.00 1.54 -3.98
C THR A 29 -3.83 0.45 -5.05
N ARG A 30 -3.37 0.82 -6.25
CA ARG A 30 -3.08 -0.16 -7.32
C ARG A 30 -2.01 -1.16 -6.91
N THR A 31 -0.92 -0.69 -6.30
CA THR A 31 0.14 -1.61 -5.84
C THR A 31 -0.35 -2.55 -4.73
N VAL A 32 -1.22 -2.08 -3.84
CA VAL A 32 -1.87 -2.92 -2.82
C VAL A 32 -2.78 -3.96 -3.47
N GLU A 33 -3.57 -3.57 -4.47
CA GLU A 33 -4.43 -4.49 -5.24
C GLU A 33 -3.61 -5.56 -5.98
N ASP A 34 -2.53 -5.17 -6.65
CA ASP A 34 -1.62 -6.11 -7.31
C ASP A 34 -0.99 -7.09 -6.30
N THR A 35 -0.62 -6.58 -5.11
CA THR A 35 -0.12 -7.42 -4.01
C THR A 35 -1.19 -8.41 -3.55
N PHE A 36 -2.45 -7.97 -3.41
CA PHE A 36 -3.56 -8.83 -3.03
C PHE A 36 -3.77 -9.97 -4.03
N ILE A 37 -3.75 -9.65 -5.33
CA ILE A 37 -3.88 -10.65 -6.41
C ILE A 37 -2.73 -11.67 -6.33
N GLU A 38 -1.49 -11.21 -6.15
CA GLU A 38 -0.34 -12.11 -6.05
C GLU A 38 -0.43 -13.02 -4.81
N VAL A 39 -0.87 -12.49 -3.66
CA VAL A 39 -1.05 -13.31 -2.45
C VAL A 39 -2.17 -14.33 -2.62
N ASN A 40 -3.26 -13.98 -3.32
CA ASN A 40 -4.31 -14.93 -3.67
C ASN A 40 -3.76 -16.06 -4.56
N ASP A 41 -2.92 -15.75 -5.54
CA ASP A 41 -2.26 -16.76 -6.37
C ASP A 41 -1.30 -17.67 -5.57
N ILE A 42 -0.62 -17.12 -4.55
CA ILE A 42 0.19 -17.90 -3.60
C ILE A 42 -0.69 -18.88 -2.83
N VAL A 43 -1.84 -18.43 -2.30
CA VAL A 43 -2.81 -19.29 -1.60
C VAL A 43 -3.27 -20.43 -2.51
N LEU A 44 -3.69 -20.13 -3.75
CA LEU A 44 -4.13 -21.13 -4.72
C LEU A 44 -3.01 -22.11 -5.09
N SER A 45 -1.77 -21.63 -5.23
CA SER A 45 -0.61 -22.47 -5.51
C SER A 45 -0.31 -23.42 -4.35
N PHE A 46 -0.43 -22.95 -3.12
CA PHE A 46 -0.23 -23.75 -1.92
C PHE A 46 -1.31 -24.84 -1.79
N LEU A 47 -2.58 -24.49 -2.00
CA LEU A 47 -3.70 -25.46 -2.02
C LEU A 47 -3.52 -26.51 -3.15
N GLY A 48 -2.92 -26.11 -4.27
CA GLY A 48 -2.58 -26.99 -5.38
C GLY A 48 -1.37 -27.90 -5.15
N GLY A 49 -0.65 -27.75 -4.03
CA GLY A 49 0.59 -28.50 -3.74
C GLY A 49 1.81 -28.01 -4.54
N LYS A 50 1.75 -26.82 -5.15
CA LYS A 50 2.82 -26.27 -6.00
C LYS A 50 3.83 -25.47 -5.15
N LEU A 51 4.56 -26.16 -4.29
CA LEU A 51 5.43 -25.53 -3.28
C LEU A 51 6.52 -24.62 -3.88
N GLU A 52 7.17 -25.03 -4.97
CA GLU A 52 8.18 -24.19 -5.63
C GLU A 52 7.59 -22.93 -6.27
N THR A 53 6.33 -23.00 -6.73
CA THR A 53 5.61 -21.82 -7.21
C THR A 53 5.30 -20.86 -6.06
N VAL A 54 4.91 -21.37 -4.89
CA VAL A 54 4.71 -20.56 -3.67
C VAL A 54 5.98 -19.79 -3.31
N LYS A 55 7.14 -20.46 -3.31
CA LYS A 55 8.44 -19.84 -2.99
C LYS A 55 8.80 -18.71 -3.96
N THR A 56 8.70 -18.98 -5.26
CA THR A 56 9.02 -17.98 -6.29
C THR A 56 8.08 -16.77 -6.22
N ARG A 57 6.78 -17.01 -6.04
CA ARG A 57 5.78 -15.94 -5.97
C ARG A 57 5.89 -15.10 -4.69
N TYR A 58 6.29 -15.68 -3.57
CA TYR A 58 6.52 -14.92 -2.34
C TYR A 58 7.57 -13.82 -2.53
N VAL A 59 8.67 -14.08 -3.26
CA VAL A 59 9.68 -13.06 -3.57
C VAL A 59 9.07 -11.85 -4.30
N LYS A 60 8.15 -12.12 -5.23
CA LYS A 60 7.41 -11.08 -5.96
C LYS A 60 6.46 -10.30 -5.05
N ALA A 61 5.67 -10.98 -4.23
CA ALA A 61 4.78 -10.34 -3.25
C ALA A 61 5.55 -9.45 -2.27
N ARG A 62 6.71 -9.92 -1.79
CA ARG A 62 7.59 -9.15 -0.90
C ARG A 62 8.12 -7.88 -1.58
N HIS A 63 8.48 -7.96 -2.85
CA HIS A 63 8.90 -6.80 -3.62
C HIS A 63 7.77 -5.77 -3.76
N MET A 64 6.54 -6.20 -4.08
CA MET A 64 5.38 -5.32 -4.20
C MET A 64 5.00 -4.64 -2.87
N LYS A 65 5.11 -5.36 -1.74
CA LYS A 65 4.97 -4.77 -0.40
C LYS A 65 5.98 -3.65 -0.18
N ASN A 66 7.26 -3.89 -0.51
CA ASN A 66 8.30 -2.87 -0.32
C ASN A 66 8.05 -1.64 -1.21
N GLN A 67 7.60 -1.84 -2.45
CA GLN A 67 7.19 -0.73 -3.32
C GLN A 67 6.03 0.09 -2.74
N THR A 68 5.06 -0.59 -2.11
CA THR A 68 3.94 0.09 -1.42
C THR A 68 4.44 0.99 -0.29
N GLU A 69 5.38 0.49 0.52
CA GLU A 69 6.00 1.23 1.63
C GLU A 69 6.75 2.47 1.11
N GLU A 70 7.56 2.32 0.06
CA GLU A 70 8.27 3.44 -0.57
C GLU A 70 7.32 4.52 -1.13
N LEU A 71 6.22 4.10 -1.77
CA LEU A 71 5.22 5.03 -2.31
C LEU A 71 4.49 5.77 -1.18
N LYS A 72 4.14 5.05 -0.11
CA LYS A 72 3.50 5.63 1.08
C LYS A 72 4.44 6.63 1.76
N ASP A 73 5.72 6.33 1.89
CA ASP A 73 6.67 7.24 2.53
C ASP A 73 6.82 8.54 1.73
N LYS A 74 6.92 8.44 0.39
CA LYS A 74 6.89 9.62 -0.50
C LYS A 74 5.61 10.42 -0.36
N ALA A 75 4.45 9.75 -0.26
CA ALA A 75 3.16 10.42 -0.09
C ALA A 75 3.04 11.11 1.28
N MET A 76 3.58 10.50 2.34
CA MET A 76 3.64 11.10 3.67
C MET A 76 4.56 12.31 3.71
N GLU A 77 5.74 12.26 3.09
CA GLU A 77 6.64 13.41 2.94
C GLU A 77 5.97 14.57 2.21
N TYR A 78 5.25 14.25 1.11
CA TYR A 78 4.49 15.25 0.37
C TYR A 78 3.37 15.84 1.24
N LEU A 79 2.57 15.00 1.90
CA LEU A 79 1.50 15.42 2.80
C LEU A 79 2.00 16.37 3.89
N VAL A 80 3.14 16.07 4.53
CA VAL A 80 3.75 16.96 5.53
C VAL A 80 4.09 18.32 4.92
N ARG A 81 4.68 18.32 3.72
CA ARG A 81 5.08 19.55 3.00
C ARG A 81 3.89 20.45 2.65
N VAL A 82 2.74 19.88 2.30
CA VAL A 82 1.54 20.63 1.90
C VAL A 82 0.48 20.73 3.00
N SER A 83 0.76 20.23 4.20
CA SER A 83 -0.22 20.05 5.27
C SER A 83 -0.90 21.34 5.75
N THR A 84 -0.24 22.49 5.64
CA THR A 84 -0.78 23.79 6.07
C THR A 84 -1.84 24.33 5.12
N SER A 85 -1.85 23.88 3.86
CA SER A 85 -2.85 24.27 2.86
C SER A 85 -4.01 23.27 2.75
N LEU A 86 -4.02 22.19 3.53
CA LEU A 86 -4.97 21.09 3.39
C LEU A 86 -5.97 21.05 4.56
N LEU A 87 -7.25 21.06 4.22
CA LEU A 87 -8.35 20.93 5.19
C LEU A 87 -8.42 19.51 5.78
N TYR A 88 -8.20 18.48 4.96
CA TYR A 88 -8.43 17.07 5.34
C TYR A 88 -7.15 16.24 5.49
N LYS A 89 -6.02 16.87 5.88
CA LYS A 89 -4.71 16.21 5.99
C LYS A 89 -4.71 14.91 6.82
N ASP A 90 -5.52 14.86 7.88
CA ASP A 90 -5.59 13.70 8.76
C ASP A 90 -6.27 12.50 8.09
N VAL A 91 -7.25 12.75 7.23
CA VAL A 91 -7.89 11.71 6.42
C VAL A 91 -6.88 11.08 5.47
N TYR A 92 -6.11 11.91 4.75
CA TYR A 92 -5.05 11.42 3.87
C TYR A 92 -4.01 10.57 4.62
N ARG A 93 -3.60 11.02 5.81
CA ARG A 93 -2.67 10.27 6.67
C ARG A 93 -3.22 8.89 7.07
N ILE A 94 -4.48 8.83 7.49
CA ILE A 94 -5.14 7.59 7.89
C ILE A 94 -5.17 6.61 6.71
N VAL A 95 -5.66 7.07 5.55
CA VAL A 95 -5.77 6.21 4.36
C VAL A 95 -4.39 5.69 3.91
N LEU A 96 -3.37 6.54 3.89
CA LEU A 96 -2.00 6.12 3.58
C LEU A 96 -1.48 5.04 4.52
N THR A 97 -1.75 5.21 5.82
CA THR A 97 -1.32 4.26 6.86
C THR A 97 -2.07 2.93 6.75
N ASP A 98 -3.38 2.98 6.49
CA ASP A 98 -4.21 1.78 6.37
C ASP A 98 -3.85 0.96 5.11
N LEU A 99 -3.51 1.62 4.00
CA LEU A 99 -3.04 0.94 2.79
C LEU A 99 -1.73 0.19 3.01
N ASP A 100 -0.76 0.80 3.69
CA ASP A 100 0.49 0.14 4.08
C ASP A 100 0.22 -1.04 5.02
N ARG A 101 -0.68 -0.87 6.00
CA ARG A 101 -1.07 -1.94 6.91
C ARG A 101 -1.71 -3.12 6.19
N ILE A 102 -2.51 -2.89 5.15
CA ILE A 102 -3.07 -3.95 4.31
C ILE A 102 -1.93 -4.72 3.60
N ALA A 103 -0.99 -4.01 2.97
CA ALA A 103 0.15 -4.64 2.31
C ALA A 103 1.02 -5.47 3.27
N GLN A 104 1.25 -4.98 4.49
CA GLN A 104 1.97 -5.72 5.54
C GLN A 104 1.24 -7.00 5.96
N ASN A 105 -0.08 -6.95 6.09
CA ASN A 105 -0.88 -8.14 6.42
C ASN A 105 -0.84 -9.18 5.29
N LEU A 106 -0.89 -8.73 4.03
CA LEU A 106 -0.78 -9.60 2.85
C LEU A 106 0.58 -10.30 2.80
N ASP A 107 1.66 -9.55 3.02
CA ASP A 107 3.01 -10.10 3.12
C ASP A 107 3.13 -11.13 4.26
N ALA A 108 2.54 -10.85 5.43
CA ALA A 108 2.54 -11.80 6.54
C ALA A 108 1.83 -13.13 6.20
N VAL A 109 0.74 -13.08 5.43
CA VAL A 109 0.07 -14.29 4.92
C VAL A 109 0.96 -15.03 3.95
N ALA A 110 1.52 -14.33 2.95
CA ALA A 110 2.40 -14.91 1.95
C ALA A 110 3.63 -15.56 2.57
N TYR A 111 4.24 -14.91 3.56
CA TYR A 111 5.40 -15.40 4.28
C TYR A 111 5.12 -16.68 5.06
N ARG A 112 3.97 -16.78 5.72
CA ARG A 112 3.57 -18.02 6.42
C ARG A 112 3.41 -19.19 5.44
N LEU A 113 2.81 -18.96 4.28
CA LEU A 113 2.67 -20.00 3.26
C LEU A 113 4.02 -20.39 2.67
N TYR A 114 4.93 -19.43 2.47
CA TYR A 114 6.31 -19.67 2.09
C TYR A 114 7.02 -20.59 3.11
N LEU A 115 6.94 -20.29 4.41
CA LEU A 115 7.57 -21.12 5.44
C LEU A 115 7.03 -22.56 5.47
N LEU A 116 5.72 -22.74 5.26
CA LEU A 116 5.12 -24.07 5.15
C LEU A 116 5.63 -24.81 3.92
N ALA A 117 5.67 -24.14 2.77
CA ALA A 117 6.17 -24.71 1.52
C ALA A 117 7.67 -25.04 1.58
N ASP A 118 8.46 -24.22 2.26
CA ASP A 118 9.90 -24.44 2.47
C ASP A 118 10.18 -25.68 3.31
N ARG A 119 9.32 -25.94 4.30
CA ARG A 119 9.36 -27.17 5.12
C ARG A 119 8.71 -28.38 4.44
N GLY A 120 8.20 -28.25 3.22
CA GLY A 120 7.57 -29.34 2.47
C GLY A 120 6.15 -29.68 2.93
N TYR A 121 5.49 -28.84 3.73
CA TYR A 121 4.11 -29.11 4.14
C TYR A 121 3.14 -28.91 2.99
N THR A 122 2.32 -29.92 2.73
CA THR A 122 1.23 -29.90 1.75
C THR A 122 -0.10 -30.14 2.45
N LEU A 123 -1.16 -29.48 1.98
CA LEU A 123 -2.53 -29.76 2.44
C LEU A 123 -3.11 -31.04 1.82
N LYS A 124 -2.46 -31.56 0.77
CA LYS A 124 -2.69 -32.90 0.26
C LYS A 124 -1.76 -33.85 1.00
N GLY A 125 -2.31 -34.61 1.94
CA GLY A 125 -1.71 -35.86 2.41
C GLY A 125 -1.67 -36.88 1.28
#